data_AF-A0A835B7G8-F1
#
_entry.id   AF-A0A835B7G8-F1
#
_cell.length_a   1.000
_cell.length_b   1.000
_cell.length_c   1.000
_cell.angle_alpha   90.00
_cell.angle_beta   90.00
_cell.angle_gamma   90.00
#
_symmetry.space_group_name_H-M   'P 1'
#
loop_
_entity.id
_entity.type
_entity.pdbx_description
1 polymer ?
#
loop_
_entity_poly.entity_id
_entity_poly.type
_entity_poly.pdbx_seq_one_letter_code
_entity_poly.pdbx_strand_id
1 'polypeptide(L)'
;MSPGAVMEILHDLEESKVLYIPGVMTPTEVLSACRAGAKVIKVYPVSVMGGEVYMSALKKPFPLVPMVASQGIQIGFNQGVCEAGASEVVLSDSIFDKELMRMGKFS
;
A
#
# COMPACT_ATOMS: atom_id res chain seq x y z
N MET A 1 -1.75 8.27 -4.05
CA MET A 1 -1.49 7.41 -2.87
C MET A 1 -0.51 8.11 -1.93
N SER A 2 -0.68 8.01 -0.62
CA SER A 2 0.15 8.68 0.39
C SER A 2 0.84 7.67 1.33
N PRO A 3 1.88 8.05 2.09
CA PRO A 3 2.46 7.18 3.12
C PRO A 3 1.62 7.09 4.40
N GLY A 4 0.70 8.03 4.65
CA GLY A 4 -0.19 8.04 5.81
C GLY A 4 -1.59 8.52 5.45
N ALA A 5 -2.57 8.32 6.34
CA ALA A 5 -3.95 8.74 6.11
C ALA A 5 -4.11 10.24 6.38
N VAL A 6 -4.74 10.94 5.44
CA VAL A 6 -5.15 12.34 5.58
C VAL A 6 -6.64 12.35 5.28
N MET A 7 -7.47 12.46 6.32
CA MET A 7 -8.91 12.21 6.21
C MET A 7 -9.62 13.33 5.46
N GLU A 8 -9.09 14.55 5.57
CA GLU A 8 -9.57 15.73 4.87
C GLU A 8 -9.57 15.48 3.35
N ILE A 9 -8.54 14.81 2.83
CA ILE A 9 -8.46 14.45 1.40
C ILE A 9 -9.57 13.46 1.01
N LEU A 10 -9.95 12.53 1.90
CA LEU A 10 -11.05 11.61 1.61
C LEU A 10 -12.39 12.35 1.55
N HIS A 11 -12.62 13.28 2.48
CA HIS A 11 -13.83 14.10 2.50
C HIS A 11 -13.91 15.05 1.28
N ASP A 12 -12.81 15.72 0.95
CA ASP A 12 -12.75 16.65 -0.19
C ASP A 12 -12.96 15.94 -1.55
N LEU A 13 -12.71 14.63 -1.60
CA LEU A 13 -12.83 13.81 -2.81
C LEU A 13 -14.09 12.94 -2.86
N GLU A 14 -15.03 13.09 -1.92
CA GLU A 14 -16.22 12.22 -1.83
C GLU A 14 -17.04 12.15 -3.13
N GLU A 15 -17.22 13.30 -3.80
CA GLU A 15 -17.91 13.44 -5.08
C GLU A 15 -16.96 13.48 -6.30
N SER A 16 -15.68 13.19 -6.08
CA SER A 16 -14.65 13.21 -7.12
C SER A 16 -14.50 11.85 -7.80
N LYS A 17 -14.04 11.88 -9.06
CA LYS A 17 -13.61 10.67 -9.78
C LYS A 17 -12.18 10.23 -9.42
N VAL A 18 -11.47 11.01 -8.60
CA VAL A 18 -10.09 10.73 -8.21
C VAL A 18 -10.06 9.68 -7.10
N LEU A 19 -9.27 8.62 -7.31
CA LEU A 19 -9.02 7.62 -6.28
C LEU A 19 -7.87 8.05 -5.36
N TYR A 20 -8.19 8.34 -4.11
CA TYR A 20 -7.19 8.48 -3.06
C TYR A 20 -6.99 7.15 -2.32
N ILE A 21 -5.71 6.77 -2.17
CA ILE A 21 -5.28 5.55 -1.48
C ILE A 21 -4.45 5.99 -0.26
N PRO A 22 -5.06 6.11 0.93
CA PRO A 22 -4.37 6.52 2.14
C PRO A 22 -3.42 5.43 2.63
N GLY A 23 -2.27 5.86 3.14
CA GLY A 23 -1.34 4.97 3.84
C GLY A 23 -1.82 4.64 5.26
N VAL A 24 -1.68 3.39 5.66
CA VAL A 24 -1.96 2.92 7.02
C VAL A 24 -0.87 1.95 7.45
N MET A 25 -0.67 1.87 8.75
CA MET A 25 0.20 0.89 9.38
C MET A 25 -0.62 -0.01 10.30
N THR A 26 -1.56 0.49 11.09
CA THR A 26 -2.22 -0.22 12.19
C THR A 26 -3.71 -0.53 11.94
N PRO A 27 -4.33 -1.50 12.66
CA PRO A 27 -5.76 -1.77 12.56
C PRO A 27 -6.66 -0.55 12.81
N THR A 28 -6.28 0.34 13.73
CA THR A 28 -7.03 1.57 14.03
C THR A 28 -7.03 2.53 12.84
N GLU A 29 -5.90 2.63 12.13
CA GLU A 29 -5.79 3.46 10.93
C GLU A 29 -6.58 2.86 9.77
N VAL A 30 -6.58 1.53 9.61
CA VAL A 30 -7.44 0.82 8.64
C VAL A 30 -8.91 1.19 8.90
N LEU A 31 -9.37 1.04 10.14
CA LEU A 31 -10.75 1.36 10.53
C LEU A 31 -11.09 2.82 10.27
N SER A 32 -10.20 3.74 10.62
CA SER A 32 -10.41 5.17 10.44
C SER A 32 -10.50 5.54 8.96
N ALA A 33 -9.61 5.00 8.13
CA ALA A 33 -9.62 5.24 6.69
C ALA A 33 -10.89 4.67 6.03
N CYS A 34 -11.29 3.44 6.38
CA CYS A 34 -12.52 2.84 5.87
C CYS A 34 -13.77 3.62 6.27
N ARG A 35 -13.83 4.12 7.52
CA ARG A 35 -14.95 4.96 7.99
C ARG A 35 -15.03 6.29 7.24
N ALA A 36 -13.89 6.84 6.85
CA ALA A 36 -13.80 8.05 6.03
C ALA A 36 -14.03 7.78 4.52
N GLY A 37 -14.42 6.55 4.13
CA GLY A 37 -14.80 6.23 2.75
C GLY A 37 -13.66 5.73 1.86
N ALA A 38 -12.49 5.37 2.43
CA ALA A 38 -11.41 4.79 1.64
C ALA A 38 -11.84 3.47 0.98
N LYS A 39 -11.72 3.41 -0.36
CA LYS A 39 -12.06 2.22 -1.17
C LYS A 39 -10.94 1.17 -1.18
N VAL A 40 -9.71 1.60 -0.96
CA VAL A 40 -8.49 0.80 -0.89
C VAL A 40 -7.51 1.53 0.01
N ILE A 41 -6.70 0.78 0.74
CA ILE A 41 -5.65 1.33 1.61
C ILE A 41 -4.27 0.86 1.18
N LYS A 42 -3.24 1.62 1.52
CA LYS A 42 -1.85 1.25 1.31
C LYS A 42 -1.24 0.85 2.65
N VAL A 43 -0.79 -0.39 2.80
CA VAL A 43 -0.01 -0.84 3.96
C VAL A 43 1.43 -0.37 3.77
N TYR A 44 1.87 0.54 4.64
CA TYR A 44 3.17 1.18 4.51
C TYR A 44 3.77 1.50 5.88
N PRO A 45 5.07 1.20 6.13
CA PRO A 45 6.01 0.43 5.30
C PRO A 45 5.96 -1.08 5.57
N VAL A 46 5.56 -1.90 4.61
CA VAL A 46 5.23 -3.31 4.87
C VAL A 46 6.46 -4.18 5.22
N SER A 47 7.59 -4.00 4.53
CA SER A 47 8.79 -4.82 4.75
C SER A 47 9.36 -4.63 6.16
N VAL A 48 9.41 -3.39 6.63
CA VAL A 48 9.92 -3.01 7.96
C VAL A 48 9.05 -3.59 9.08
N MET A 49 7.75 -3.74 8.83
CA MET A 49 6.80 -4.26 9.81
C MET A 49 6.77 -5.80 9.87
N GLY A 50 7.52 -6.49 9.02
CA GLY A 50 7.57 -7.97 8.98
C GLY A 50 6.97 -8.59 7.71
N GLY A 51 6.75 -7.78 6.67
CA GLY A 51 6.38 -8.27 5.34
C GLY A 51 5.09 -9.09 5.36
N GLU A 52 5.18 -10.33 4.88
CA GLU A 52 4.07 -11.27 4.73
C GLU A 52 3.37 -11.58 6.06
N VAL A 53 4.16 -11.75 7.13
CA VAL A 53 3.62 -12.06 8.46
C VAL A 53 2.74 -10.91 8.94
N TYR A 54 3.22 -9.68 8.76
CA TYR A 54 2.46 -8.49 9.12
C TYR A 54 1.23 -8.31 8.24
N MET A 55 1.40 -8.47 6.93
CA MET A 55 0.33 -8.36 5.95
C MET A 55 -0.82 -9.33 6.28
N SER A 56 -0.50 -10.60 6.55
CA SER A 56 -1.48 -11.62 6.94
C SER A 56 -2.15 -11.26 8.27
N ALA A 57 -1.39 -10.83 9.27
CA ALA A 57 -1.95 -10.43 10.56
C ALA A 57 -2.91 -9.24 10.45
N LEU A 58 -2.57 -8.23 9.65
CA LEU A 58 -3.41 -7.06 9.42
C LEU A 58 -4.65 -7.38 8.57
N LYS A 59 -4.50 -8.26 7.57
CA LYS A 59 -5.60 -8.63 6.66
C LYS A 59 -6.68 -9.48 7.33
N LYS A 60 -6.31 -10.36 8.28
CA LYS A 60 -7.24 -11.26 9.00
C LYS A 60 -8.51 -10.58 9.54
N PRO A 61 -8.45 -9.46 10.29
CA PRO A 61 -9.65 -8.77 10.77
C PRO A 61 -10.41 -7.99 9.67
N PHE A 62 -9.81 -7.76 8.50
CA PHE A 62 -10.37 -6.95 7.41
C PHE A 62 -10.37 -7.71 6.07
N PRO A 63 -11.00 -8.90 5.97
CA PRO A 63 -10.86 -9.78 4.81
C PRO A 63 -11.35 -9.13 3.50
N LEU A 64 -12.31 -8.22 3.59
CA LEU A 64 -12.93 -7.55 2.44
C LEU A 64 -12.26 -6.22 2.04
N VAL A 65 -11.38 -5.66 2.88
CA VAL A 65 -10.74 -4.36 2.59
C VAL A 65 -9.60 -4.56 1.59
N PRO A 66 -9.61 -3.95 0.40
CA PRO A 66 -8.49 -4.02 -0.53
C PRO A 66 -7.24 -3.34 0.05
N MET A 67 -6.09 -4.01 -0.05
CA MET A 67 -4.85 -3.55 0.56
C MET A 67 -3.68 -3.61 -0.43
N VAL A 68 -3.02 -2.48 -0.61
CA VAL A 68 -1.81 -2.35 -1.43
C VAL A 68 -0.58 -2.44 -0.53
N ALA A 69 0.24 -3.47 -0.70
CA ALA A 69 1.50 -3.58 0.04
C ALA A 69 2.58 -2.68 -0.58
N SER A 70 3.29 -1.90 0.24
CA SER A 70 4.26 -0.93 -0.28
C SER A 70 5.48 -0.75 0.62
N GLN A 71 6.60 -0.41 -0.05
CA GLN A 71 7.96 -0.27 0.46
C GLN A 71 8.65 -1.62 0.74
N GLY A 72 9.82 -1.80 0.13
CA GLY A 72 10.64 -3.01 0.28
C GLY A 72 10.13 -4.24 -0.48
N ILE A 73 9.28 -4.05 -1.51
CA ILE A 73 8.77 -5.12 -2.37
C ILE A 73 9.79 -5.43 -3.49
N GLN A 74 10.19 -6.70 -3.61
CA GLN A 74 11.24 -7.17 -4.52
C GLN A 74 10.70 -8.10 -5.62
N ILE A 75 11.04 -7.81 -6.88
CA ILE A 75 10.64 -8.65 -8.02
C ILE A 75 11.13 -10.08 -7.81
N GLY A 76 10.22 -11.05 -7.93
CA GLY A 76 10.50 -12.48 -7.71
C GLY A 76 10.14 -13.01 -6.32
N PHE A 77 10.04 -12.14 -5.30
CA PHE A 77 9.55 -12.49 -3.95
C PHE A 77 8.11 -12.00 -3.69
N ASN A 78 7.48 -11.35 -4.66
CA ASN A 78 6.16 -10.73 -4.54
C ASN A 78 5.00 -11.71 -4.29
N GLN A 79 5.21 -13.01 -4.52
CA GLN A 79 4.16 -14.01 -4.34
C GLN A 79 3.68 -14.06 -2.89
N GLY A 80 4.60 -14.03 -1.92
CA GLY A 80 4.21 -14.25 -0.53
C GLY A 80 3.41 -13.09 0.09
N VAL A 81 3.64 -11.82 -0.30
CA VAL A 81 2.81 -10.71 0.22
C VAL A 81 1.41 -10.68 -0.39
N CYS A 82 1.27 -11.09 -1.65
CA CYS A 82 -0.04 -11.26 -2.29
C CYS A 82 -0.79 -12.45 -1.70
N GLU A 83 -0.12 -13.58 -1.47
CA GLU A 83 -0.66 -14.75 -0.78
C GLU A 83 -1.05 -14.43 0.67
N ALA A 84 -0.31 -13.54 1.34
CA ALA A 84 -0.65 -13.01 2.65
C ALA A 84 -1.85 -12.05 2.63
N GLY A 85 -2.41 -11.75 1.47
CA GLY A 85 -3.69 -11.06 1.29
C GLY A 85 -3.60 -9.62 0.81
N ALA A 86 -2.43 -9.19 0.30
CA ALA A 86 -2.34 -7.96 -0.47
C ALA A 86 -3.07 -8.13 -1.81
N SER A 87 -3.91 -7.15 -2.15
CA SER A 87 -4.62 -7.08 -3.42
C SER A 87 -3.68 -6.63 -4.54
N GLU A 88 -2.79 -5.69 -4.23
CA GLU A 88 -1.79 -5.16 -5.16
C GLU A 88 -0.48 -4.86 -4.42
N VAL A 89 0.58 -4.61 -5.19
CA VAL A 89 1.89 -4.23 -4.66
C VAL A 89 2.43 -2.99 -5.37
N VAL A 90 3.26 -2.23 -4.65
CA VAL A 90 3.99 -1.09 -5.21
C VAL A 90 5.45 -1.45 -5.38
N LEU A 91 5.93 -1.41 -6.63
CA LEU A 91 7.33 -1.57 -6.98
C LEU A 91 7.95 -0.18 -7.14
N SER A 92 9.07 0.07 -6.45
CA SER A 92 9.85 1.31 -6.54
C SER A 92 11.30 1.01 -6.89
N ASP A 93 12.19 0.96 -5.90
CA ASP A 93 13.62 0.73 -6.07
C ASP A 93 13.94 -0.64 -6.69
N SER A 94 12.96 -1.55 -6.71
CA SER A 94 13.09 -2.87 -7.36
C SER A 94 12.97 -2.83 -8.89
N ILE A 95 12.34 -1.81 -9.46
CA ILE A 95 12.23 -1.60 -10.93
C ILE A 95 13.00 -0.37 -11.42
N PHE A 96 13.35 0.55 -10.52
CA PHE A 96 14.06 1.78 -10.86
C PHE A 96 15.49 1.74 -10.31
N ASP A 97 16.42 1.25 -11.13
CA ASP A 97 17.84 1.36 -10.84
C ASP A 97 18.28 2.83 -10.95
N LYS A 98 18.73 3.39 -9.82
CA LYS A 98 19.09 4.81 -9.69
C LYS A 98 20.25 5.21 -10.59
N GLU A 99 21.20 4.30 -10.81
CA GLU A 99 22.35 4.56 -11.66
C GLU A 99 21.95 4.55 -13.14
N LEU A 100 21.15 3.55 -13.55
CA LEU A 100 20.64 3.51 -14.92
C LEU A 100 19.75 4.72 -15.24
N MET A 101 18.87 5.12 -14.31
CA MET A 101 18.07 6.35 -14.48
C MET A 101 18.94 7.60 -14.60
N ARG A 102 19.98 7.72 -13.77
CA ARG A 102 20.93 8.85 -13.83
C ARG A 102 21.70 8.89 -15.15
N MET A 103 21.98 7.72 -15.73
CA MET A 103 22.63 7.57 -17.03
C MET A 103 21.67 7.70 -18.23
N GLY A 104 20.37 7.89 -18.01
CA GLY A 104 19.36 7.92 -19.08
C GLY A 104 19.18 6.58 -19.80
N LYS A 105 19.53 5.46 -19.15
CA LYS A 105 19.40 4.11 -19.68
C LYS A 105 18.05 3.51 -19.26
N PHE A 106 17.05 3.64 -20.13
CA PHE A 106 15.67 3.19 -19.87
C PHE A 106 15.26 1.91 -20.61
N SER A 107 16.17 1.33 -21.40
CA SER A 107 15.99 0.12 -22.21
C SER A 107 16.56 -1.11 -21.53
#